data_AF-A0A3G3K5J6-F1
#
_entry.id   AF-A0A3G3K5J6-F1
#
_cell.length_a   1.000
_cell.length_b   1.000
_cell.length_c   1.000
_cell.angle_alpha   90.00
_cell.angle_beta   90.00
_cell.angle_gamma   90.00
#
_symmetry.space_group_name_H-M   'P 1'
#
loop_
_entity.id
_entity.type
_entity.pdbx_description
1 polymer ?
#
loop_
_entity_poly.entity_id
_entity_poly.type
_entity_poly.pdbx_seq_one_letter_code
_entity_poly.pdbx_strand_id
1 'polypeptide(L)' 'MIGRILWITFKMLIIPILCVLALILGAAVGYAVLGGKPVSEVFQVDTWKHMYDLVFAEG' A
#
# COMPACT_ATOMS: atom_id res chain seq x y z
N MET A 1 -20.30 -14.08 -26.48
CA MET A 1 -20.68 -13.70 -25.09
C MET A 1 -19.49 -13.65 -24.13
N ILE A 2 -18.58 -14.64 -24.13
CA ILE A 2 -17.42 -14.73 -23.21
C ILE A 2 -16.46 -13.52 -23.28
N GLY A 3 -16.12 -13.03 -24.48
CA GLY A 3 -15.20 -11.89 -24.62
C GLY A 3 -15.69 -10.58 -23.97
N ARG A 4 -17.03 -10.36 -23.93
CA ARG A 4 -17.61 -9.17 -23.32
C ARG A 4 -17.55 -9.22 -21.78
N ILE A 5 -17.69 -10.42 -21.21
CA ILE A 5 -17.59 -10.63 -19.75
C ILE A 5 -16.14 -10.43 -19.30
N LEU A 6 -15.18 -11.04 -20.00
CA LEU A 6 -13.75 -10.89 -19.69
C LEU A 6 -13.30 -9.42 -19.74
N TRP A 7 -13.75 -8.67 -20.75
CA TRP A 7 -13.44 -7.25 -20.88
C TRP A 7 -13.97 -6.40 -19.70
N ILE A 8 -15.21 -6.66 -19.27
CA ILE A 8 -15.83 -5.94 -18.15
C ILE A 8 -15.14 -6.29 -16.83
N THR A 9 -14.85 -7.57 -16.60
CA THR A 9 -14.14 -8.03 -15.39
C THR A 9 -12.76 -7.40 -15.28
N PHE A 10 -12.00 -7.37 -16.38
CA PHE A 10 -10.67 -6.75 -16.40
C PHE A 10 -10.74 -5.25 -16.13
N LYS A 11 -11.71 -4.56 -16.72
CA LYS A 11 -11.93 -3.13 -16.53
C LYS A 11 -12.45 -2.78 -15.13
N MET A 12 -13.12 -3.70 -14.45
CA MET A 12 -13.48 -3.52 -13.04
C MET A 12 -12.30 -3.79 -12.10
N LEU A 13 -11.42 -4.75 -12.43
CA LEU A 13 -10.23 -5.08 -11.63
C LEU A 13 -9.13 -4.01 -11.70
N ILE A 14 -9.08 -3.22 -12.77
CA ILE A 14 -8.04 -2.19 -12.90
C ILE A 14 -8.14 -1.10 -11.82
N ILE A 15 -9.37 -0.75 -11.39
CA ILE A 15 -9.61 0.27 -10.38
C ILE A 15 -9.03 -0.15 -9.00
N PRO A 16 -9.38 -1.31 -8.42
CA PRO A 16 -8.80 -1.73 -7.16
C PRO A 16 -7.29 -1.95 -7.26
N ILE A 17 -6.77 -2.43 -8.41
CA ILE A 17 -5.31 -2.54 -8.63
C ILE A 17 -4.65 -1.16 -8.55
N LEU A 18 -5.19 -0.14 -9.23
CA LEU A 18 -4.69 1.23 -9.12
C LEU A 18 -4.77 1.76 -7.70
N CYS A 19 -5.85 1.48 -6.95
CA CYS A 19 -5.96 1.89 -5.55
C CYS A 19 -4.86 1.26 -4.68
N VAL A 20 -4.59 -0.03 -4.85
CA VAL A 20 -3.51 -0.72 -4.12
C VAL A 20 -2.15 -0.12 -4.48
N LEU A 21 -1.90 0.13 -5.77
CA LEU A 21 -0.66 0.78 -6.21
C LEU A 21 -0.52 2.19 -5.63
N ALA A 22 -1.61 2.98 -5.61
CA ALA A 22 -1.62 4.31 -5.03
C ALA A 22 -1.31 4.28 -3.52
N LEU A 23 -1.81 3.28 -2.78
CA LEU A 23 -1.49 3.09 -1.37
C LEU A 23 -0.01 2.75 -1.16
N ILE A 24 0.54 1.81 -1.95
CA ILE A 24 1.95 1.42 -1.85
C ILE A 24 2.85 2.62 -2.17
N LEU A 25 2.57 3.32 -3.26
CA LEU A 25 3.34 4.50 -3.67
C LEU A 25 3.19 5.65 -2.67
N GLY A 26 1.97 5.89 -2.19
CA GLY A 26 1.71 6.91 -1.17
C GLY A 26 2.45 6.65 0.13
N ALA A 27 2.46 5.38 0.59
CA ALA A 27 3.22 4.98 1.78
C ALA A 27 4.73 5.11 1.55
N ALA A 28 5.25 4.65 0.41
CA ALA A 28 6.66 4.76 0.05
C ALA A 28 7.12 6.23 0.00
N VAL A 29 6.34 7.09 -0.68
CA VAL A 29 6.62 8.52 -0.79
C VAL A 29 6.51 9.21 0.58
N GLY A 30 5.47 8.92 1.37
CA GLY A 30 5.32 9.48 2.71
C GLY A 30 6.49 9.11 3.62
N TYR A 31 6.86 7.83 3.65
CA TYR A 31 7.94 7.36 4.52
C TYR A 31 9.33 7.89 4.10
N ALA A 32 9.59 7.97 2.78
CA ALA A 32 10.89 8.41 2.29
C ALA A 32 11.03 9.93 2.20
N VAL A 33 10.02 10.62 1.67
CA VAL A 33 10.07 12.08 1.46
C VAL A 33 9.74 12.82 2.76
N LEU A 34 8.71 12.41 3.49
CA LEU A 34 8.32 13.07 4.75
C LEU A 34 9.12 12.52 5.94
N GLY A 35 9.38 11.21 5.97
CA GLY A 35 10.12 10.56 7.05
C GLY A 35 11.64 10.58 6.90
N GLY A 36 12.18 10.86 5.70
CA GLY A 36 13.62 10.83 5.43
C GLY A 36 14.26 9.45 5.55
N LYS A 37 13.44 8.39 5.56
CA LYS A 37 13.86 6.99 5.73
C LYS A 37 14.01 6.27 4.39
N PRO A 38 14.81 5.21 4.29
CA PRO A 38 14.92 4.45 3.05
C PRO A 38 13.60 3.74 2.72
N VAL A 39 13.19 3.79 1.44
CA VAL A 39 11.93 3.20 0.94
C VAL A 39 11.83 1.69 1.23
N SER A 40 12.97 0.99 1.30
CA SER A 40 13.00 -0.45 1.61
C SER A 40 12.44 -0.79 2.99
N GLU A 41 12.47 0.14 3.95
CA GLU A 41 11.97 -0.08 5.30
C GLU A 41 10.43 -0.04 5.37
N VAL A 42 9.73 0.59 4.41
CA VAL A 42 8.26 0.58 4.33
C VAL A 42 7.70 -0.83 4.21
N PHE A 43 8.42 -1.70 3.51
CA PHE A 43 8.00 -3.08 3.27
C PHE A 43 8.44 -4.04 4.39
N GLN A 44 9.16 -3.55 5.40
CA GLN A 44 9.57 -4.36 6.54
C GLN A 44 8.47 -4.39 7.59
N VAL A 45 8.08 -5.60 8.01
CA VAL A 45 7.03 -5.80 9.02
C VAL A 45 7.44 -5.19 10.38
N ASP A 46 8.73 -5.17 10.69
CA ASP A 46 9.26 -4.59 11.93
C ASP A 46 8.99 -3.08 12.04
N THR A 47 9.01 -2.35 10.93
CA THR A 47 8.63 -0.93 10.88
C THR A 47 7.20 -0.71 11.38
N TRP A 48 6.27 -1.55 10.93
CA TRP A 48 4.86 -1.46 11.31
C TRP A 48 4.63 -1.91 12.75
N LYS A 49 5.35 -2.95 13.21
CA LYS A 49 5.34 -3.33 14.63
C LYS A 49 5.84 -2.19 15.51
N HIS A 50 6.96 -1.57 15.15
CA HIS A 50 7.51 -0.46 15.92
C HIS A 50 6.53 0.71 16.01
N MET A 51 5.87 1.06 14.89
CA MET A 51 4.81 2.07 14.88
C MET A 51 3.59 1.66 15.71
N TYR A 52 3.18 0.38 15.63
CA TYR A 52 2.08 -0.14 16.42
C TYR A 52 2.38 -0.10 17.91
N ASP A 53 3.57 -0.54 18.31
CA ASP A 53 4.03 -0.48 19.69
C ASP A 53 4.11 0.97 20.18
N LEU A 54 4.56 1.92 19.35
CA LEU A 54 4.54 3.35 19.70
C LEU A 54 3.12 3.89 20.01
N VAL A 55 2.10 3.40 19.31
CA VAL A 55 0.71 3.88 19.47
C VAL A 55 -0.02 3.12 20.57
N PHE A 56 0.32 1.85 20.79
CA PHE A 56 -0.50 0.92 21.58
C PHE A 56 0.26 0.20 22.71
N ALA A 57 1.58 0.33 22.82
CA ALA A 57 2.36 -0.33 23.90
C ALA A 57 2.29 0.42 25.25
N GLU A 58 1.55 1.53 25.35
CA GLU A 58 1.24 2.17 26.62
C GLU A 58 -0.26 2.10 26.93
N GLY A 59 -0.58 1.16 27.82
CA GLY A 59 -1.56 1.29 28.89
C GLY A 59 -0.83 1.02 30.21
#